data_AF-A0A3M1KLP3-F1
#
_entry.id   AF-A0A3M1KLP3-F1
#
_cell.length_a   1.000
_cell.length_b   1.000
_cell.length_c   1.000
_cell.angle_alpha   90.00
_cell.angle_beta   90.00
_cell.angle_gamma   90.00
#
_symmetry.space_group_name_H-M   'P 1'
#
loop_
_entity.id
_entity.type
_entity.pdbx_description
1 polymer ?
#
loop_
_entity_poly.entity_id
_entity_poly.type
_entity_poly.pdbx_seq_one_letter_code
_entity_poly.pdbx_strand_id
1 'polypeptide(L)'
;MFDIGFTELLLVALIGLLVLGPERLPAAVRTVGLWVGRIRKMVSGFTEELDRQIKADELRRKLEQEGDTLGLEKIQSTVDDALKEAKQFEHLTERSEPTKSDNG
;
A
#
# COMPACT_ATOMS: atom_id res chain seq x y z
N MET A 1 -2.79 7.12 8.81
CA MET A 1 -2.80 8.27 7.88
C MET A 1 -3.85 8.11 6.77
N PHE A 2 -5.00 7.48 7.05
CA PHE A 2 -6.16 7.43 6.16
C PHE A 2 -7.41 7.70 7.00
N ASP A 3 -7.45 8.87 7.61
CA ASP A 3 -8.63 9.36 8.32
C ASP A 3 -9.58 9.96 7.28
N ILE A 4 -10.14 9.11 6.41
CA ILE A 4 -11.26 9.53 5.55
C ILE A 4 -12.51 9.49 6.41
N GLY A 5 -12.85 10.63 6.99
CA GLY A 5 -14.10 10.84 7.70
C GLY A 5 -15.25 11.09 6.73
N PHE A 6 -16.46 11.16 7.30
CA PHE A 6 -17.67 11.51 6.55
C PHE A 6 -17.52 12.87 5.85
N THR A 7 -16.85 13.82 6.50
CA THR A 7 -16.61 15.17 5.97
C THR A 7 -15.71 15.15 4.73
N GLU A 8 -14.58 14.42 4.75
CA GLU A 8 -13.74 14.30 3.55
C GLU A 8 -14.50 13.67 2.38
N LEU A 9 -15.31 12.64 2.65
CA LEU A 9 -16.09 11.98 1.61
C LEU A 9 -17.12 12.93 0.98
N LEU A 10 -17.78 13.76 1.80
CA LEU A 10 -18.68 14.81 1.34
C LEU A 10 -17.95 15.85 0.48
N LEU A 11 -16.77 16.30 0.91
CA LEU A 11 -15.96 17.27 0.17
C LEU A 11 -15.55 16.71 -1.20
N VAL A 12 -15.07 15.47 -1.25
CA VAL A 12 -14.70 14.78 -2.50
C VAL A 12 -15.93 14.63 -3.41
N ALA A 13 -17.08 14.26 -2.87
CA ALA A 13 -18.32 14.18 -3.63
C ALA A 13 -18.71 15.55 -4.23
N LEU A 14 -18.59 16.63 -3.45
CA LEU A 14 -18.88 17.99 -3.91
C LEU A 14 -17.95 18.42 -5.05
N ILE A 15 -16.64 18.17 -4.90
CA ILE A 15 -15.63 18.45 -5.93
C ILE A 15 -15.91 17.61 -7.19
N GLY A 16 -16.23 16.33 -7.02
CA GLY A 16 -16.60 15.44 -8.13
C GLY A 16 -17.82 15.94 -8.89
N LEU A 17 -18.84 16.43 -8.18
CA LEU A 17 -20.02 17.04 -8.78
C LEU A 17 -19.69 18.35 -9.51
N LEU A 18 -18.76 19.16 -9.01
CA LEU A 18 -18.35 20.42 -9.65
C LEU A 18 -17.55 20.17 -10.94
N VAL A 19 -16.56 19.28 -10.87
CA VAL A 19 -15.63 19.01 -11.99
C VAL A 19 -16.31 18.23 -13.10
N LEU A 20 -17.02 17.17 -12.74
CA LEU A 20 -17.61 16.25 -13.71
C LEU A 20 -19.06 16.63 -14.01
N GLY A 21 -19.76 17.26 -13.08
CA GLY A 21 -21.19 17.57 -13.19
C GLY A 21 -22.07 16.47 -12.57
N PRO A 22 -23.22 16.82 -11.95
CA PRO A 22 -24.12 15.87 -11.30
C PRO A 22 -24.71 14.82 -12.25
N GLU A 23 -24.88 15.16 -13.52
CA GLU A 23 -25.44 14.23 -14.51
C GLU A 23 -24.41 13.21 -15.01
N ARG A 24 -23.11 13.54 -14.94
CA ARG A 24 -22.02 12.75 -15.54
C ARG A 24 -21.32 11.84 -14.54
N LEU A 25 -21.29 12.24 -13.25
CA LEU A 25 -20.77 11.43 -12.15
C LEU A 25 -21.40 10.03 -12.08
N PRO A 26 -22.74 9.85 -12.09
CA PRO A 26 -23.35 8.52 -12.05
C PRO A 26 -23.00 7.68 -13.28
N ALA A 27 -22.84 8.30 -14.46
CA ALA A 27 -22.39 7.59 -15.66
C ALA A 27 -20.93 7.11 -15.53
N ALA A 28 -20.03 7.94 -14.97
CA ALA A 28 -18.63 7.56 -14.74
C ALA A 28 -18.50 6.42 -13.72
N VAL A 29 -19.20 6.50 -12.59
CA VAL A 29 -19.22 5.42 -11.58
C VAL A 29 -19.75 4.12 -12.17
N ARG A 30 -20.80 4.18 -13.00
CA ARG A 30 -21.31 3.00 -13.71
C ARG A 30 -20.27 2.40 -14.64
N THR A 31 -19.58 3.21 -15.44
CA THR A 31 -18.55 2.72 -16.37
C THR A 31 -17.40 2.07 -15.61
N VAL A 32 -16.85 2.74 -14.60
CA VAL A 32 -15.78 2.19 -13.76
C VAL A 32 -16.24 0.93 -13.05
N GLY A 33 -17.45 0.93 -12.47
CA GLY A 33 -18.02 -0.24 -11.80
C GLY A 33 -18.20 -1.44 -12.74
N LEU A 34 -18.65 -1.21 -13.98
CA LEU A 34 -18.78 -2.26 -14.99
C LEU A 34 -17.42 -2.84 -15.40
N TRP A 35 -16.38 -2.00 -15.49
CA TRP A 35 -15.02 -2.43 -15.80
C TRP A 35 -14.41 -3.26 -14.66
N VAL A 36 -14.49 -2.74 -13.43
CA VAL A 36 -14.04 -3.47 -12.23
C VAL A 36 -14.80 -4.79 -12.07
N GLY A 37 -16.11 -4.77 -12.28
CA GLY A 37 -16.95 -5.98 -12.24
C GLY A 37 -16.56 -7.02 -13.30
N ARG A 38 -16.26 -6.58 -14.53
CA ARG A 38 -15.75 -7.48 -15.59
C ARG A 38 -14.40 -8.08 -15.21
N ILE A 39 -13.46 -7.27 -14.73
CA ILE A 39 -12.14 -7.74 -14.30
C ILE A 39 -12.27 -8.76 -13.18
N ARG A 40 -13.06 -8.44 -12.15
CA ARG A 40 -13.34 -9.35 -11.03
C ARG A 40 -13.92 -10.68 -11.51
N LYS A 41 -14.86 -10.65 -12.47
CA LYS A 41 -15.48 -11.84 -13.04
C LYS A 41 -14.51 -12.69 -13.85
N MET A 42 -13.60 -12.05 -14.60
CA MET A 42 -12.54 -12.75 -15.34
C MET A 42 -11.57 -13.42 -14.38
N VAL A 43 -11.11 -12.73 -13.34
CA VAL A 43 -10.23 -13.30 -12.30
C VAL A 43 -10.90 -14.48 -11.61
N SER A 44 -12.17 -14.34 -11.19
CA SER A 44 -12.89 -15.43 -10.53
C SER A 44 -13.11 -16.64 -11.43
N GLY A 45 -13.43 -16.42 -12.71
CA GLY A 45 -13.61 -17.51 -13.68
C GLY A 45 -12.30 -18.23 -14.00
N PHE A 46 -11.19 -17.49 -14.10
CA PHE A 46 -9.87 -18.06 -14.33
C PHE A 46 -9.40 -18.88 -13.13
N THR A 47 -9.62 -18.41 -11.89
CA THR A 47 -9.39 -19.19 -10.68
C THR A 47 -10.24 -20.47 -10.68
N GLU A 48 -11.53 -20.38 -11.02
CA GLU A 48 -12.42 -21.56 -11.00
C GLU A 48 -12.07 -22.60 -12.08
N GLU A 49 -11.63 -22.17 -13.27
CA GLU A 49 -11.17 -23.06 -14.34
C GLU A 49 -9.77 -23.64 -14.07
N LEU A 50 -8.88 -22.86 -13.46
CA LEU A 50 -7.58 -23.34 -12.98
C LEU A 50 -7.73 -24.35 -11.85
N ASP A 51 -8.59 -24.10 -10.86
CA ASP A 51 -8.81 -24.97 -9.70
C ASP A 51 -9.42 -26.32 -10.10
N ARG A 52 -10.16 -26.35 -11.22
CA ARG A 52 -10.69 -27.59 -11.81
C ARG A 52 -9.67 -28.42 -12.59
N GLN A 53 -8.51 -27.86 -12.98
CA GLN A 53 -7.50 -28.56 -13.80
C GLN A 53 -6.11 -28.68 -13.15
N ILE A 54 -5.74 -27.76 -12.26
CA ILE A 54 -4.48 -27.74 -11.50
C ILE A 54 -4.88 -27.52 -10.05
N LYS A 55 -4.60 -28.50 -9.18
CA LYS A 55 -4.81 -28.37 -7.73
C LYS A 55 -4.29 -26.99 -7.27
N ALA A 56 -5.15 -26.12 -6.74
CA ALA A 56 -4.76 -24.80 -6.23
C ALA A 56 -3.53 -24.83 -5.30
N ASP A 57 -3.21 -25.98 -4.70
CA ASP A 57 -1.99 -26.24 -3.96
C ASP A 57 -0.68 -25.93 -4.72
N GLU A 58 -0.58 -26.13 -6.04
CA GLU A 58 0.66 -25.85 -6.78
C GLU A 58 0.86 -24.36 -7.07
N LEU A 59 -0.21 -23.64 -7.40
CA LEU A 59 -0.15 -22.20 -7.60
C LEU A 59 0.02 -21.47 -6.26
N ARG A 60 -0.61 -21.97 -5.19
CA ARG A 60 -0.42 -21.48 -3.82
C ARG A 60 1.01 -21.69 -3.35
N ARG A 61 1.61 -22.86 -3.62
CA ARG A 61 3.04 -23.12 -3.33
C ARG A 61 3.98 -22.25 -4.15
N LYS A 62 3.68 -22.00 -5.44
CA LYS A 62 4.49 -21.07 -6.26
C LYS A 62 4.36 -19.63 -5.80
N LEU A 63 3.18 -19.17 -5.41
CA LEU A 63 2.97 -17.82 -4.85
C LEU A 63 3.60 -17.67 -3.46
N GLU A 64 3.59 -18.71 -2.62
CA GLU A 64 4.34 -18.74 -1.35
C GLU A 64 5.85 -18.75 -1.59
N GLN A 65 6.36 -19.56 -2.52
CA GLN A 65 7.79 -19.62 -2.86
C GLN A 65 8.32 -18.36 -3.57
N GLU A 66 7.54 -17.76 -4.46
CA GLU A 66 7.88 -16.49 -5.12
C GLU A 66 7.64 -15.30 -4.20
N GLY A 67 6.63 -15.36 -3.32
CA GLY A 67 6.38 -14.36 -2.29
C GLY A 67 7.48 -14.27 -1.22
N ASP A 68 8.07 -15.42 -0.86
CA ASP A 68 9.24 -15.47 0.03
C ASP A 68 10.49 -14.88 -0.64
N THR A 69 10.66 -15.09 -1.95
CA THR A 69 11.89 -14.72 -2.67
C THR A 69 11.89 -13.30 -3.26
N LEU A 70 10.73 -12.66 -3.47
CA LEU A 70 10.64 -11.38 -4.20
C LEU A 70 10.62 -10.10 -3.36
N GLY A 71 10.73 -10.13 -2.04
CA GLY A 71 10.83 -8.85 -1.34
C GLY A 71 10.99 -8.92 0.16
N LEU A 72 10.47 -9.94 0.83
CA LEU A 72 10.48 -9.94 2.29
C LEU A 72 11.91 -10.06 2.84
N GLU A 73 12.74 -10.97 2.32
CA GLU A 73 14.12 -11.14 2.78
C GLU A 73 15.05 -9.96 2.42
N LYS A 74 14.86 -9.38 1.23
CA LYS A 74 15.63 -8.19 0.79
C LYS A 74 15.21 -6.91 1.48
N ILE A 75 13.92 -6.75 1.79
CA ILE A 75 13.40 -5.60 2.54
C ILE A 75 13.79 -5.74 4.02
N GLN A 76 13.70 -6.93 4.61
CA GLN A 76 14.12 -7.19 5.99
C GLN A 76 15.60 -6.86 6.19
N SER A 77 16.48 -7.34 5.30
CA SER A 77 17.92 -7.06 5.36
C SER A 77 18.25 -5.58 5.14
N THR A 78 17.61 -4.91 4.18
CA THR A 78 17.82 -3.47 3.93
C THR A 78 17.36 -2.62 5.12
N VAL A 79 16.26 -3.01 5.78
CA VAL A 79 15.74 -2.33 6.97
C VAL A 79 16.63 -2.60 8.19
N ASP A 80 17.09 -3.84 8.39
CA ASP A 80 17.98 -4.20 9.51
C ASP A 80 19.35 -3.52 9.39
N ASP A 81 19.90 -3.40 8.18
CA ASP A 81 21.16 -2.69 7.92
C ASP A 81 20.99 -1.18 8.15
N ALA A 82 19.89 -0.58 7.67
CA ALA A 82 19.59 0.82 7.92
C ALA A 82 19.37 1.12 9.42
N LEU A 83 18.76 0.19 10.17
CA LEU A 83 18.57 0.32 11.62
C LEU A 83 19.89 0.16 12.39
N LYS A 84 20.79 -0.73 11.96
CA LYS A 84 22.13 -0.85 12.55
C LYS A 84 22.98 0.38 12.31
N GLU A 85 22.93 0.92 11.10
CA GLU A 85 23.62 2.14 10.72
C GLU A 85 23.07 3.34 11.51
N ALA A 86 21.74 3.46 11.65
CA ALA A 86 21.12 4.48 12.50
C ALA A 86 21.51 4.37 13.98
N LYS A 87 21.57 3.15 14.55
CA LYS A 87 22.05 2.93 15.92
C LYS A 87 23.51 3.36 16.09
N GLN A 88 24.36 3.15 15.09
CA GLN A 88 25.76 3.61 15.13
C GLN A 88 25.88 5.14 15.15
N PHE A 89 24.95 5.85 14.50
CA PHE A 89 24.86 7.31 14.58
C PHE A 89 24.22 7.82 15.88
N GLU A 90 23.36 7.02 16.51
CA GLU A 90 22.78 7.35 17.82
C GLU A 90 23.86 7.44 18.91
N HIS A 91 24.85 6.53 18.90
CA HIS A 91 25.98 6.53 19.84
C HIS A 91 26.97 7.70 19.69
N LEU A 92 26.91 8.44 18.58
CA LEU A 92 27.71 9.66 18.36
C LEU A 92 26.95 10.93 18.78
N THR A 93 25.63 10.84 18.97
CA THR A 93 24.78 11.98 19.33
C THR A 93 24.69 12.19 20.85
N GLU A 94 25.06 11.20 21.67
CA GLU A 94 25.08 11.32 23.14
C GLU A 94 26.37 11.99 23.69
N ARG A 95 27.35 12.33 22.83
CA ARG A 95 28.64 12.90 23.26
C ARG A 95 29.06 14.18 22.52
N SER A 96 28.16 15.14 22.39
CA SER A 96 28.55 16.55 22.20
C SER A 96 27.64 17.48 23.02
N GLU A 97 28.05 17.70 24.27
CA GLU A 97 27.64 18.87 25.05
C GLU A 97 28.06 20.17 24.33
N PRO A 98 27.52 21.32 24.77
CA PRO A 98 28.47 22.28 25.29
C PRO A 98 28.01 22.86 26.64
N THR A 99 28.83 22.61 27.65
CA THR A 99 29.10 23.61 28.67
C THR A 99 29.52 24.91 27.98
N LYS A 100 28.66 25.94 28.09
CA LYS A 100 29.04 27.34 27.93
C LYS A 100 28.80 27.97 29.30
N SER A 101 29.81 28.07 30.14
CA SER A 101 30.75 29.21 30.19
C SER A 101 29.92 30.50 30.30
N ASP A 102 29.66 30.96 31.51
CA ASP A 102 30.53 31.91 32.22
C ASP A 102 29.90 33.31 32.16
N ASN A 103 30.06 34.01 33.28
CA ASN A 103 30.05 35.45 33.47
C ASN A 103 28.72 36.15 33.83
N GLY A 104 28.68 36.67 35.05
CA GLY A 104 27.71 37.66 35.55
C GLY A 104 27.51 37.60 37.05
#